data_AF-A0AAE1XE40-F1
#
_entry.id   AF-A0AAE1XE40-F1
#
_cell.length_a   1.000
_cell.length_b   1.000
_cell.length_c   1.000
_cell.angle_alpha   90.00
_cell.angle_beta   90.00
_cell.angle_gamma   90.00
#
_symmetry.space_group_name_H-M   'P 1'
#
loop_
_entity.id
_entity.type
_entity.pdbx_description
1 polymer ?
#
loop_
_entity_poly.entity_id
_entity_poly.type
_entity_poly.pdbx_seq_one_letter_code
_entity_poly.pdbx_strand_id
1 'polypeptide(L)'
;MAVRPLQFIVYRHQCSAVTSLLRHLATRPPVCVAPQQQPKIHHCQQREKPPQAQQQQLSSISRRPAVSVPETMAQKIGKAVRRPGAASKARVYQDINVIRPKEYWDYEYLNVQWGEQDDYEVVRKVGRGKYSEVFEGIHTTTNEKCIIKILKPVKKKKIKREIKILQNLCGAPNIVKLLDIVRDQQSKTPSLIFEHVNNADFKVLYPTLSDFDIRYYIYELLKALDYCHSQGIMHRDVKPHNVMIDHEQRKLRLIDWGLAEFYHPGTEYNVRVASRYFKGPELLVDLQDYDYSLDLWSLGCMFAGMIFRKEPFFYGHDNYDQLVKIAKYMRQSMYIFDLTVWFDLIWTGSEKS
;
A
#
# COMPACT_ATOMS: atom_id res chain seq x y z
N MET A 1 -17.76 -14.31 19.79
CA MET A 1 -16.57 -14.89 19.11
C MET A 1 -15.50 -13.82 19.07
N ALA A 2 -14.57 -13.89 20.01
CA ALA A 2 -13.56 -12.85 20.24
C ALA A 2 -12.38 -13.03 19.27
N VAL A 3 -12.05 -11.98 18.53
CA VAL A 3 -10.71 -11.82 17.95
C VAL A 3 -9.73 -11.91 19.13
N ARG A 4 -8.81 -12.87 19.12
CA ARG A 4 -8.04 -13.22 20.31
C ARG A 4 -7.20 -12.02 20.80
N PRO A 5 -7.24 -11.64 22.09
CA PRO A 5 -6.48 -10.51 22.64
C PRO A 5 -4.96 -10.58 22.38
N LEU A 6 -4.42 -11.77 22.12
CA LEU A 6 -3.00 -12.02 21.86
C LEU A 6 -2.46 -11.42 20.56
N GLN A 7 -3.32 -11.06 19.60
CA GLN A 7 -2.89 -10.50 18.30
C GLN A 7 -2.44 -9.03 18.36
N PHE A 8 -2.68 -8.32 19.46
CA PHE A 8 -2.51 -6.85 19.49
C PHE A 8 -1.22 -6.37 20.17
N ILE A 9 -0.44 -7.26 20.79
CA ILE A 9 0.88 -6.93 21.37
C ILE A 9 1.96 -6.75 20.27
N VAL A 10 1.60 -6.82 18.98
CA VAL A 10 2.49 -7.21 17.87
C VAL A 10 3.61 -6.21 17.54
N TYR A 11 3.41 -4.90 17.71
CA TYR A 11 4.36 -3.89 17.19
C TYR A 11 5.59 -3.59 18.09
N ARG A 12 5.61 -4.06 19.34
CA ARG A 12 6.62 -3.62 20.33
C ARG A 12 8.06 -4.10 20.04
N HIS A 13 8.24 -5.24 19.39
CA HIS A 13 9.57 -5.90 19.28
C HIS A 13 10.24 -5.84 17.91
N GLN A 14 9.50 -5.80 16.79
CA GLN A 14 10.11 -5.59 15.47
C GLN A 14 10.77 -4.21 15.35
N CYS A 15 10.32 -3.28 16.18
CA CYS A 15 10.79 -1.91 16.18
C CYS A 15 12.10 -1.71 16.97
N SER A 16 12.83 -2.69 17.50
CA SER A 16 14.07 -2.36 18.26
C SER A 16 15.14 -1.73 17.35
N ALA A 17 15.32 -2.24 16.13
CA ALA A 17 16.25 -1.70 15.14
C ALA A 17 15.75 -0.39 14.52
N VAL A 18 14.45 -0.33 14.19
CA VAL A 18 13.80 0.88 13.64
C VAL A 18 13.71 1.98 14.68
N THR A 19 13.36 1.68 15.93
CA THR A 19 13.32 2.65 17.04
C THR A 19 14.72 3.10 17.44
N SER A 20 15.75 2.25 17.30
CA SER A 20 17.14 2.66 17.47
C SER A 20 17.60 3.59 16.34
N LEU A 21 17.26 3.29 15.09
CA LEU A 21 17.52 4.14 13.92
C LEU A 21 16.74 5.47 13.97
N LEU A 22 15.46 5.43 14.34
CA LEU A 22 14.61 6.61 14.56
C LEU A 22 15.13 7.44 15.74
N ARG A 23 15.63 6.82 16.81
CA ARG A 23 16.33 7.51 17.92
C ARG A 23 17.64 8.14 17.44
N HIS A 24 18.44 7.46 16.63
CA HIS A 24 19.71 7.97 16.11
C HIS A 24 19.53 9.11 15.11
N LEU A 25 18.52 9.02 14.24
CA LEU A 25 18.10 10.13 13.36
C LEU A 25 17.52 11.29 14.19
N ALA A 26 16.95 11.00 15.36
CA ALA A 26 16.41 12.02 16.25
C ALA A 26 17.47 12.82 17.04
N THR A 27 18.67 12.27 17.21
CA THR A 27 19.78 12.90 17.97
C THR A 27 20.72 13.75 17.13
N ARG A 28 20.56 13.82 15.80
CA ARG A 28 21.41 14.67 14.96
C ARG A 28 20.92 16.13 15.01
N PRO A 29 21.81 17.12 15.26
CA PRO A 29 21.43 18.52 15.15
C PRO A 29 21.02 18.85 13.70
N PRO A 30 20.11 19.81 13.50
CA PRO A 30 19.74 20.23 12.15
C PRO A 30 21.00 20.73 11.43
N VAL A 31 21.27 20.17 10.24
CA VAL A 31 22.28 20.72 9.34
C VAL A 31 21.77 22.09 8.90
N CYS A 32 22.41 23.16 9.35
CA CYS A 32 22.19 24.51 8.84
C CYS A 32 22.51 24.53 7.35
N VAL A 33 21.48 24.58 6.51
CA VAL A 33 21.64 24.91 5.09
C VAL A 33 21.61 26.43 5.01
N ALA A 34 22.73 27.03 4.63
CA ALA A 34 22.85 28.46 4.38
C ALA A 34 21.87 28.89 3.25
N PRO A 35 21.29 30.10 3.31
CA PRO A 35 20.32 30.53 2.31
C PRO A 35 21.01 30.77 0.96
N GLN A 36 20.60 30.01 -0.06
CA GLN A 36 20.93 30.32 -1.45
C GLN A 36 20.11 31.54 -1.90
N GLN A 37 20.81 32.55 -2.39
CA GLN A 37 20.24 33.77 -2.94
C GLN A 37 19.39 33.46 -4.17
N GLN A 38 18.17 34.01 -4.21
CA GLN A 38 17.29 34.00 -5.37
C GLN A 38 17.82 34.98 -6.45
N PRO A 39 17.91 34.59 -7.73
CA PRO A 39 18.14 35.57 -8.79
C PRO A 39 16.86 36.36 -9.08
N LYS A 40 17.00 37.69 -9.10
CA LYS A 40 15.97 38.67 -9.46
C LYS A 40 15.60 38.51 -10.94
N ILE A 41 14.31 38.41 -11.23
CA ILE A 41 13.74 38.50 -12.58
C ILE A 41 13.37 39.96 -12.84
N HIS A 42 13.99 40.60 -13.83
CA HIS A 42 13.54 41.87 -14.39
C HIS A 42 12.75 41.62 -15.67
N HIS A 43 11.54 42.16 -15.73
CA HIS A 43 10.74 42.28 -16.96
C HIS A 43 11.34 43.36 -17.87
N CYS A 44 11.49 43.06 -19.17
CA CYS A 44 11.44 44.07 -20.22
C CYS A 44 10.88 43.42 -21.51
N GLN A 45 9.83 44.02 -22.06
CA GLN A 45 9.27 43.71 -23.38
C GLN A 45 9.99 44.56 -24.43
N GLN A 46 10.32 43.99 -25.60
CA GLN A 46 9.99 44.53 -26.93
C GLN A 46 10.50 43.60 -28.06
N ARG A 47 9.82 43.71 -29.20
CA ARG A 47 9.88 42.89 -30.43
C ARG A 47 11.13 43.18 -31.27
N GLU A 48 11.60 42.20 -32.06
CA GLU A 48 11.77 42.28 -33.54
C GLU A 48 12.38 40.99 -34.16
N LYS A 49 12.27 40.89 -35.50
CA LYS A 49 12.30 39.69 -36.39
C LYS A 49 13.71 39.37 -36.99
N PRO A 50 13.90 38.25 -37.76
CA PRO A 50 15.20 37.59 -38.02
C PRO A 50 15.90 38.05 -39.33
N PRO A 51 17.16 37.61 -39.60
CA PRO A 51 17.37 36.63 -40.69
C PRO A 51 18.57 35.65 -40.53
N GLN A 52 18.80 34.87 -41.59
CA GLN A 52 19.52 33.60 -41.77
C GLN A 52 21.06 33.66 -41.95
N ALA A 53 21.69 32.48 -41.79
CA ALA A 53 22.68 31.84 -42.70
C ALA A 53 24.16 31.62 -42.26
N GLN A 54 24.55 30.33 -42.36
CA GLN A 54 25.82 29.72 -42.83
C GLN A 54 27.04 29.44 -41.90
N GLN A 55 27.18 28.13 -41.60
CA GLN A 55 28.31 27.18 -41.75
C GLN A 55 29.78 27.57 -41.48
N GLN A 56 30.44 26.77 -40.60
CA GLN A 56 31.73 26.04 -40.79
C GLN A 56 32.08 25.23 -39.51
N GLN A 57 32.05 23.90 -39.54
CA GLN A 57 33.14 22.90 -39.70
C GLN A 57 34.01 22.56 -38.45
N LEU A 58 33.89 21.27 -38.04
CA LEU A 58 34.88 20.31 -37.49
C LEU A 58 35.62 20.61 -36.16
N SER A 59 35.40 19.76 -35.14
CA SER A 59 36.33 18.66 -34.78
C SER A 59 36.10 18.04 -33.38
N SER A 60 36.35 16.72 -33.30
CA SER A 60 36.65 15.89 -32.13
C SER A 60 35.54 15.53 -31.11
N ILE A 61 35.10 14.27 -31.22
CA ILE A 61 34.34 13.54 -30.20
C ILE A 61 35.29 13.20 -29.05
N SER A 62 35.20 13.93 -27.94
CA SER A 62 35.73 13.49 -26.65
C SER A 62 34.62 12.78 -25.88
N ARG A 63 34.82 11.48 -25.59
CA ARG A 63 33.92 10.69 -24.73
C ARG A 63 33.92 11.31 -23.34
N ARG A 64 32.83 12.00 -22.97
CA ARG A 64 32.59 12.39 -21.58
C ARG A 64 32.39 11.12 -20.74
N PRO A 65 33.02 10.99 -19.57
CA PRO A 65 32.73 9.90 -18.65
C PRO A 65 31.25 10.01 -18.22
N ALA A 66 30.59 8.86 -18.10
CA ALA A 66 29.22 8.79 -17.62
C ALA A 66 29.12 9.52 -16.27
N VAL A 67 28.31 10.58 -16.23
CA VAL A 67 27.99 11.30 -15.00
C VAL A 67 27.24 10.31 -14.11
N SER A 68 27.89 9.86 -13.03
CA SER A 68 27.25 9.08 -11.99
C SER A 68 26.08 9.88 -11.42
N VAL A 69 24.86 9.36 -11.57
CA VAL A 69 23.67 9.92 -10.96
C VAL A 69 23.91 9.97 -9.43
N PRO A 70 23.75 11.13 -8.76
CA PRO A 70 23.98 11.22 -7.32
C PRO A 70 23.05 10.27 -6.58
N GLU A 71 23.62 9.40 -5.74
CA GLU A 71 22.83 8.55 -4.86
C GLU A 71 21.95 9.40 -3.93
N THR A 72 20.67 9.02 -3.86
CA THR A 72 19.68 9.64 -2.98
C THR A 72 20.09 9.46 -1.51
N MET A 73 19.79 10.41 -0.62
CA MET A 73 20.09 10.27 0.81
C MET A 73 19.38 9.08 1.50
N ALA A 74 18.33 8.52 0.88
CA ALA A 74 17.76 7.22 1.29
C ALA A 74 18.77 6.06 1.14
N GLN A 75 19.78 6.20 0.28
CA GLN A 75 20.95 5.32 0.20
C GLN A 75 22.04 5.72 1.24
N LYS A 76 22.03 6.96 1.75
CA LYS A 76 22.98 7.47 2.78
C LYS A 76 22.53 7.19 4.22
N ILE A 77 21.22 7.12 4.49
CA ILE A 77 20.72 6.38 5.65
C ILE A 77 20.93 4.92 5.27
N GLY A 78 22.11 4.38 5.59
CA GLY A 78 22.52 3.05 5.13
C GLY A 78 21.40 2.03 5.33
N LYS A 79 21.32 1.05 4.42
CA LYS A 79 20.43 -0.12 4.54
C LYS A 79 20.38 -0.52 6.00
N ALA A 80 19.19 -0.58 6.61
CA ALA A 80 19.07 -1.09 7.96
C ALA A 80 19.39 -2.59 7.93
N VAL A 81 20.67 -2.94 8.01
CA VAL A 81 21.12 -4.33 8.07
C VAL A 81 20.97 -4.77 9.52
N ARG A 82 20.11 -5.76 9.77
CA ARG A 82 20.04 -6.39 11.08
C ARG A 82 21.39 -7.02 11.41
N ARG A 83 21.71 -7.15 12.71
CA ARG A 83 22.89 -7.90 13.13
C ARG A 83 22.83 -9.32 12.52
N PRO A 84 23.96 -9.89 12.05
CA PRO A 84 24.00 -11.27 11.58
C PRO A 84 23.34 -12.21 12.60
N GLY A 85 22.42 -13.06 12.15
CA GLY A 85 21.63 -13.96 13.01
C GLY A 85 20.32 -13.38 13.59
N ALA A 86 19.96 -12.13 13.28
CA ALA A 86 18.76 -11.46 13.83
C ALA A 86 17.60 -11.31 12.83
N ALA A 87 17.45 -12.24 11.87
CA ALA A 87 16.34 -12.20 10.90
C ALA A 87 14.98 -12.04 11.60
N SER A 88 14.16 -11.10 11.12
CA SER A 88 12.79 -10.93 11.62
C SER A 88 11.95 -12.14 11.26
N LYS A 89 11.08 -12.52 12.18
CA LYS A 89 10.01 -13.48 11.91
C LYS A 89 8.69 -12.92 12.41
N ALA A 90 7.63 -13.27 11.70
CA ALA A 90 6.28 -12.98 12.14
C ALA A 90 6.02 -13.63 13.49
N ARG A 91 5.47 -12.85 14.41
CA ARG A 91 5.12 -13.35 15.75
C ARG A 91 3.92 -14.28 15.76
N VAL A 92 3.05 -14.13 14.76
CA VAL A 92 1.84 -14.91 14.54
C VAL A 92 1.83 -15.38 13.10
N TYR A 93 1.17 -16.51 12.84
CA TYR A 93 1.03 -17.08 11.49
C TYR A 93 2.34 -17.35 10.75
N GLN A 94 3.46 -17.46 11.48
CA GLN A 94 4.80 -17.54 10.93
C GLN A 94 4.94 -18.65 9.87
N ASP A 95 4.48 -19.85 10.21
CA ASP A 95 4.78 -21.05 9.42
C ASP A 95 3.59 -21.49 8.56
N ILE A 96 2.54 -20.67 8.39
CA ILE A 96 1.33 -21.06 7.65
C ILE A 96 1.68 -21.59 6.25
N ASN A 97 2.45 -20.84 5.47
CA ASN A 97 2.84 -21.27 4.12
C ASN A 97 3.94 -22.34 4.10
N VAL A 98 4.63 -22.58 5.23
CA VAL A 98 5.58 -23.70 5.35
C VAL A 98 4.83 -25.03 5.45
N ILE A 99 3.69 -25.03 6.15
CA ILE A 99 2.89 -26.22 6.42
C ILE A 99 1.88 -26.50 5.29
N ARG A 100 1.47 -25.47 4.54
CA ARG A 100 0.56 -25.60 3.40
C ARG A 100 1.23 -26.32 2.22
N PRO A 101 0.45 -27.07 1.41
CA PRO A 101 0.96 -27.70 0.20
C PRO A 101 1.51 -26.63 -0.77
N LYS A 102 2.50 -26.99 -1.58
CA LYS A 102 3.22 -26.04 -2.44
C LYS A 102 2.29 -25.30 -3.39
N GLU A 103 1.25 -25.97 -3.89
CA GLU A 103 0.23 -25.43 -4.79
C GLU A 103 -0.60 -24.31 -4.15
N TYR A 104 -0.55 -24.14 -2.83
CA TYR A 104 -1.23 -23.07 -2.11
C TYR A 104 -0.58 -21.70 -2.34
N TRP A 105 0.74 -21.63 -2.26
CA TRP A 105 1.50 -20.37 -2.30
C TRP A 105 2.39 -20.23 -3.55
N ASP A 106 2.69 -21.33 -4.25
CA ASP A 106 3.47 -21.30 -5.49
C ASP A 106 2.61 -20.90 -6.69
N TYR A 107 2.29 -19.61 -6.75
CA TYR A 107 1.46 -19.01 -7.79
C TYR A 107 2.12 -19.02 -9.18
N GLU A 108 3.41 -19.31 -9.31
CA GLU A 108 4.07 -19.33 -10.63
C GLU A 108 3.54 -20.48 -11.50
N TYR A 109 3.17 -21.60 -10.88
CA TYR A 109 2.61 -22.78 -11.53
C TYR A 109 1.08 -22.76 -11.67
N LEU A 110 0.40 -21.71 -11.19
CA LEU A 110 -1.04 -21.57 -11.35
C LEU A 110 -1.44 -21.64 -12.84
N ASN A 111 -2.31 -22.59 -13.18
CA ASN A 111 -3.00 -22.63 -14.46
C ASN A 111 -4.32 -21.88 -14.35
N VAL A 112 -4.44 -20.77 -15.07
CA VAL A 112 -5.63 -19.91 -15.02
C VAL A 112 -6.69 -20.47 -15.95
N GLN A 113 -7.85 -20.81 -15.39
CA GLN A 113 -9.06 -21.08 -16.16
C GLN A 113 -9.65 -19.73 -16.58
N TRP A 114 -9.85 -19.55 -17.89
CA TRP A 114 -10.37 -18.31 -18.45
C TRP A 114 -11.85 -18.47 -18.73
N GLY A 115 -12.67 -17.54 -18.23
CA GLY A 115 -14.07 -17.39 -18.61
C GLY A 115 -14.23 -16.65 -19.94
N GLU A 116 -15.48 -16.48 -20.35
CA GLU A 116 -15.85 -15.80 -21.60
C GLU A 116 -15.99 -14.29 -21.36
N GLN A 117 -15.22 -13.48 -22.10
CA GLN A 117 -15.25 -12.02 -21.91
C GLN A 117 -16.59 -11.41 -22.34
N ASP A 118 -17.23 -11.98 -23.36
CA ASP A 118 -18.47 -11.47 -23.96
C ASP A 118 -19.68 -11.63 -23.01
N ASP A 119 -19.53 -12.37 -21.91
CA ASP A 119 -20.51 -12.44 -20.82
C ASP A 119 -20.58 -11.13 -20.02
N TYR A 120 -19.67 -10.17 -20.24
CA TYR A 120 -19.58 -8.93 -19.47
C TYR A 120 -19.55 -7.69 -20.36
N GLU A 121 -20.49 -6.78 -20.11
CA GLU A 121 -20.56 -5.49 -20.80
C GLU A 121 -20.03 -4.36 -19.90
N VAL A 122 -19.18 -3.49 -20.46
CA VAL A 122 -18.66 -2.30 -19.77
C VAL A 122 -19.71 -1.19 -19.80
N VAL A 123 -20.11 -0.70 -18.63
CA VAL A 123 -21.06 0.42 -18.49
C VAL A 123 -20.32 1.75 -18.44
N ARG A 124 -19.41 1.90 -17.47
CA ARG A 124 -18.66 3.16 -17.28
C ARG A 124 -17.34 2.93 -16.56
N LYS A 125 -16.39 3.83 -16.78
CA LYS A 125 -15.14 3.84 -16.04
C LYS A 125 -15.35 4.36 -14.62
N VAL A 126 -14.84 3.64 -13.63
CA VAL A 126 -14.94 4.02 -12.20
C VAL A 126 -13.59 4.33 -11.57
N GLY A 127 -12.48 3.85 -12.15
CA GLY A 127 -11.17 4.07 -11.59
C GLY A 127 -10.02 3.83 -12.55
N ARG A 128 -8.84 4.35 -12.18
CA ARG A 128 -7.58 4.12 -12.88
C ARG A 128 -6.47 3.91 -11.87
N GLY A 129 -5.84 2.73 -11.93
CA GLY A 129 -4.68 2.39 -11.13
C GLY A 129 -3.39 2.48 -11.93
N LYS A 130 -2.26 2.30 -11.24
CA LYS A 130 -0.95 2.16 -11.90
C LYS A 130 -0.90 0.93 -12.81
N TYR A 131 -1.54 -0.16 -12.40
CA TYR A 131 -1.48 -1.47 -13.06
C TYR A 131 -2.80 -1.91 -13.69
N SER A 132 -3.87 -1.12 -13.59
CA SER A 132 -5.18 -1.48 -14.09
C SER A 132 -6.02 -0.27 -14.49
N GLU A 133 -7.08 -0.54 -15.22
CA GLU A 133 -8.24 0.34 -15.39
C GLU A 133 -9.47 -0.39 -14.86
N VAL A 134 -10.37 0.32 -14.20
CA VAL A 134 -11.50 -0.28 -13.47
C VAL A 134 -12.79 0.31 -13.99
N PHE A 135 -13.74 -0.56 -14.31
CA PHE A 135 -15.03 -0.22 -14.88
C PHE A 135 -16.15 -0.86 -14.07
N GLU A 136 -17.29 -0.17 -13.97
CA GLU A 136 -18.57 -0.81 -13.66
C GLU A 136 -19.04 -1.51 -14.94
N GLY A 137 -19.53 -2.73 -14.78
CA GLY A 137 -20.08 -3.54 -15.86
C GLY A 137 -21.31 -4.32 -15.40
N ILE A 138 -21.89 -5.06 -16.33
CA ILE A 138 -23.05 -5.92 -16.10
C ILE A 138 -22.73 -7.30 -16.70
N HIS A 139 -23.07 -8.36 -15.97
CA HIS A 139 -23.08 -9.72 -16.51
C HIS A 139 -24.31 -9.87 -17.41
N THR A 140 -24.12 -10.17 -18.69
CA THR A 140 -25.17 -10.05 -19.72
C THR A 140 -26.34 -11.02 -19.53
N THR A 141 -26.08 -12.24 -19.03
CA THR A 141 -27.13 -13.23 -18.80
C THR A 141 -27.92 -13.05 -17.49
N THR A 142 -27.25 -12.69 -16.39
CA THR A 142 -27.90 -12.52 -15.08
C THR A 142 -28.39 -11.09 -14.83
N ASN A 143 -27.92 -10.13 -15.64
CA ASN A 143 -28.13 -8.70 -15.47
C ASN A 143 -27.60 -8.16 -14.11
N GLU A 144 -26.70 -8.89 -13.46
CA GLU A 144 -26.08 -8.48 -12.20
C GLU A 144 -24.92 -7.51 -12.45
N LYS A 145 -24.81 -6.48 -11.60
CA LYS A 145 -23.70 -5.53 -11.64
C LYS A 145 -22.39 -6.19 -11.19
N CYS A 146 -21.30 -5.86 -11.88
CA CYS A 146 -19.96 -6.30 -11.54
C CYS A 146 -18.93 -5.17 -11.69
N ILE A 147 -17.71 -5.44 -11.21
CA ILE A 147 -16.54 -4.58 -11.46
C ILE A 147 -15.57 -5.32 -12.36
N ILE A 148 -15.22 -4.68 -13.48
CA ILE A 148 -14.28 -5.20 -14.48
C ILE A 148 -12.94 -4.48 -14.28
N LYS A 149 -11.94 -5.18 -13.76
CA LYS A 149 -10.57 -4.68 -13.60
C LYS A 149 -9.71 -5.18 -14.76
N ILE A 150 -9.55 -4.34 -15.77
CA ILE A 150 -8.68 -4.62 -16.93
C ILE A 150 -7.22 -4.40 -16.51
N LEU A 151 -6.39 -5.43 -16.61
CA LEU A 151 -4.99 -5.37 -16.19
C LEU A 151 -4.13 -4.80 -17.32
N LYS A 152 -3.37 -3.74 -17.01
CA LYS A 152 -2.36 -3.19 -17.93
C LYS A 152 -1.23 -4.20 -18.16
N PRO A 153 -0.44 -4.06 -19.22
CA PRO A 153 0.71 -4.93 -19.47
C PRO A 153 1.66 -4.99 -18.25
N VAL A 154 1.65 -6.13 -17.56
CA VAL A 154 2.51 -6.43 -16.40
C VAL A 154 3.05 -7.86 -16.52
N LYS A 155 4.09 -8.17 -15.74
CA LYS A 155 4.66 -9.53 -15.70
C LYS A 155 3.59 -10.56 -15.33
N LYS A 156 3.47 -11.66 -16.09
CA LYS A 156 2.53 -12.77 -15.84
C LYS A 156 2.57 -13.26 -14.38
N LYS A 157 3.76 -13.32 -13.78
CA LYS A 157 3.98 -13.65 -12.37
C LYS A 157 3.12 -12.81 -11.41
N LYS A 158 2.96 -11.50 -11.66
CA LYS A 158 2.12 -10.61 -10.84
C LYS A 158 0.63 -10.91 -10.98
N ILE A 159 0.18 -11.20 -12.20
CA ILE A 159 -1.22 -11.53 -12.49
C ILE A 159 -1.59 -12.84 -11.79
N LYS A 160 -0.77 -13.88 -11.95
CA LYS A 160 -0.98 -15.17 -11.28
C LYS A 160 -0.98 -15.04 -9.76
N ARG A 161 -0.10 -14.21 -9.19
CA ARG A 161 -0.06 -13.93 -7.75
C ARG A 161 -1.38 -13.33 -7.26
N GLU A 162 -1.86 -12.28 -7.91
CA GLU A 162 -3.12 -11.62 -7.54
C GLU A 162 -4.31 -12.60 -7.63
N ILE A 163 -4.41 -13.34 -8.73
CA ILE A 163 -5.45 -14.38 -8.92
C ILE A 163 -5.37 -15.42 -7.80
N LYS A 164 -4.18 -15.98 -7.53
CA LYS A 164 -4.02 -17.05 -6.55
C LYS A 164 -4.39 -16.60 -5.15
N ILE A 165 -3.99 -15.38 -4.77
CA ILE A 165 -4.34 -14.77 -3.49
C ILE A 165 -5.86 -14.59 -3.40
N LEU A 166 -6.50 -14.03 -4.42
CA LEU A 166 -7.96 -13.83 -4.44
C LEU A 166 -8.72 -15.15 -4.37
N GLN A 167 -8.25 -16.20 -5.06
CA GLN A 167 -8.84 -17.54 -4.97
C GLN A 167 -8.72 -18.12 -3.55
N ASN A 168 -7.54 -18.02 -2.93
CA ASN A 168 -7.31 -18.53 -1.57
C ASN A 168 -8.13 -17.76 -0.51
N LEU A 169 -8.47 -16.50 -0.77
CA LEU A 169 -9.22 -15.62 0.14
C LEU A 169 -10.71 -15.53 -0.20
N CYS A 170 -11.19 -16.25 -1.22
CA CYS A 170 -12.60 -16.19 -1.62
C CYS A 170 -13.51 -16.69 -0.50
N GLY A 171 -14.61 -15.96 -0.24
CA GLY A 171 -15.57 -16.27 0.82
C GLY A 171 -15.17 -15.76 2.22
N ALA A 172 -13.99 -15.13 2.34
CA ALA A 172 -13.53 -14.54 3.58
C ALA A 172 -14.34 -13.31 4.02
N PRO A 173 -14.42 -13.02 5.32
CA PRO A 173 -15.09 -11.82 5.82
C PRO A 173 -14.43 -10.56 5.26
N ASN A 174 -15.25 -9.68 4.69
CA ASN A 174 -14.85 -8.35 4.22
C ASN A 174 -13.72 -8.33 3.19
N ILE A 175 -13.49 -9.41 2.45
CA ILE A 175 -12.60 -9.47 1.29
C ILE A 175 -13.43 -9.47 0.03
N VAL A 176 -13.04 -8.67 -0.96
CA VAL A 176 -13.76 -8.61 -2.25
C VAL A 176 -13.77 -9.97 -2.94
N LYS A 177 -14.95 -10.38 -3.40
CA LYS A 177 -15.12 -11.63 -4.14
C LYS A 177 -14.66 -11.47 -5.58
N LEU A 178 -13.69 -12.29 -5.98
CA LEU A 178 -13.38 -12.56 -7.39
C LEU A 178 -14.46 -13.50 -7.95
N LEU A 179 -15.20 -13.03 -8.93
CA LEU A 179 -16.29 -13.77 -9.58
C LEU A 179 -15.77 -14.60 -10.75
N ASP A 180 -14.92 -13.99 -11.58
CA ASP A 180 -14.43 -14.61 -12.82
C ASP A 180 -13.10 -13.98 -13.28
N ILE A 181 -12.42 -14.67 -14.20
CA ILE A 181 -11.16 -14.27 -14.79
C ILE A 181 -11.29 -14.42 -16.30
N VAL A 182 -11.43 -13.31 -17.01
CA VAL A 182 -11.63 -13.32 -18.47
C VAL A 182 -10.42 -12.76 -19.19
N ARG A 183 -10.35 -13.00 -20.50
CA ARG A 183 -9.27 -12.48 -21.33
C ARG A 183 -9.77 -12.15 -22.71
N ASP A 184 -9.40 -10.97 -23.18
CA ASP A 184 -9.74 -10.51 -24.51
C ASP A 184 -9.12 -11.42 -25.56
N GLN A 185 -9.94 -11.90 -26.51
CA GLN A 185 -9.49 -12.94 -27.43
C GLN A 185 -8.48 -12.41 -28.46
N GLN A 186 -8.52 -11.11 -28.80
CA GLN A 186 -7.61 -10.51 -29.76
C GLN A 186 -6.31 -10.04 -29.11
N SER A 187 -6.40 -9.16 -28.11
CA SER A 187 -5.26 -8.54 -27.43
C SER A 187 -4.62 -9.44 -26.36
N LYS A 188 -5.31 -10.51 -25.94
CA LYS A 188 -4.93 -11.37 -24.81
C LYS A 188 -4.80 -10.61 -23.48
N THR A 189 -5.46 -9.46 -23.36
CA THR A 189 -5.47 -8.65 -22.15
C THR A 189 -6.34 -9.30 -21.09
N PRO A 190 -5.81 -9.64 -19.90
CA PRO A 190 -6.59 -10.26 -18.83
C PRO A 190 -7.39 -9.23 -18.04
N SER A 191 -8.59 -9.63 -17.63
CA SER A 191 -9.48 -8.86 -16.77
C SER A 191 -9.95 -9.70 -15.61
N LEU A 192 -10.01 -9.10 -14.42
CA LEU A 192 -10.55 -9.72 -13.21
C LEU A 192 -11.94 -9.16 -12.95
N ILE A 193 -12.92 -10.04 -12.77
CA ILE A 193 -14.32 -9.69 -12.52
C ILE A 193 -14.61 -9.82 -11.02
N PHE A 194 -15.16 -8.76 -10.42
CA PHE A 194 -15.46 -8.73 -8.98
C PHE A 194 -16.92 -8.41 -8.69
N GLU A 195 -17.35 -8.74 -7.47
CA GLU A 195 -18.61 -8.24 -6.94
C GLU A 195 -18.67 -6.70 -7.00
N HIS A 196 -19.84 -6.16 -7.31
CA HIS A 196 -20.07 -4.72 -7.22
C HIS A 196 -20.28 -4.31 -5.75
N VAL A 197 -19.56 -3.29 -5.30
CA VAL A 197 -19.72 -2.68 -3.97
C VAL A 197 -20.17 -1.23 -4.14
N ASN A 198 -21.28 -0.85 -3.51
CA ASN A 198 -21.78 0.51 -3.53
C ASN A 198 -20.92 1.39 -2.61
N ASN A 199 -19.83 1.94 -3.14
CA ASN A 199 -18.84 2.64 -2.35
C ASN A 199 -19.15 4.14 -2.19
N ALA A 200 -19.16 4.62 -0.96
CA ALA A 200 -19.04 6.06 -0.67
C ALA A 200 -17.57 6.52 -0.72
N ASP A 201 -17.29 7.65 -1.37
CA ASP A 201 -15.93 8.22 -1.40
C ASP A 201 -15.48 8.55 0.03
N PHE A 202 -14.34 8.00 0.45
CA PHE A 202 -13.81 8.16 1.80
C PHE A 202 -13.57 9.63 2.19
N LYS A 203 -13.28 10.52 1.22
CA LYS A 203 -13.10 11.96 1.49
C LYS A 203 -14.40 12.64 1.91
N VAL A 204 -15.53 12.11 1.46
CA VAL A 204 -16.87 12.56 1.84
C VAL A 204 -17.34 11.83 3.08
N LEU A 205 -17.13 10.51 3.14
CA LEU A 205 -17.63 9.66 4.22
C LEU A 205 -16.87 9.85 5.54
N TYR A 206 -15.53 9.83 5.54
CA TYR A 206 -14.77 9.82 6.80
C TYR A 206 -15.04 11.03 7.70
N PRO A 207 -15.20 12.27 7.17
CA PRO A 207 -15.58 13.42 7.99
C PRO A 207 -16.96 13.31 8.66
N THR A 208 -17.86 12.49 8.13
CA THR A 208 -19.23 12.33 8.65
C THR A 208 -19.37 11.17 9.64
N LEU A 209 -18.36 10.31 9.77
CA LEU A 209 -18.42 9.16 10.66
C LEU A 209 -18.46 9.59 12.13
N SER A 210 -19.35 8.96 12.89
CA SER A 210 -19.33 9.03 14.35
C SER A 210 -18.13 8.26 14.92
N ASP A 211 -17.80 8.50 16.20
CA ASP A 211 -16.79 7.69 16.90
C ASP A 211 -17.11 6.19 16.82
N PHE A 212 -18.39 5.83 17.00
CA PHE A 212 -18.85 4.45 16.88
C PHE A 212 -18.65 3.90 15.47
N ASP A 213 -18.95 4.66 14.43
CA ASP A 213 -18.75 4.21 13.05
C ASP A 213 -17.27 4.00 12.73
N ILE A 214 -16.38 4.87 13.21
CA ILE A 214 -14.94 4.70 13.04
C ILE A 214 -14.50 3.38 13.69
N ARG A 215 -14.87 3.13 14.95
CA ARG A 215 -14.57 1.86 15.65
C ARG A 215 -15.12 0.66 14.88
N TYR A 216 -16.36 0.76 14.40
CA TYR A 216 -17.02 -0.29 13.64
C TYR A 216 -16.27 -0.63 12.35
N TYR A 217 -15.97 0.35 11.49
CA TYR A 217 -15.28 0.09 10.23
C TYR A 217 -13.82 -0.33 10.42
N ILE A 218 -13.13 0.19 11.44
CA ILE A 218 -11.80 -0.31 11.82
C ILE A 218 -11.87 -1.78 12.24
N TYR A 219 -12.87 -2.17 13.02
CA TYR A 219 -13.08 -3.56 13.43
C TYR A 219 -13.40 -4.47 12.24
N GLU A 220 -14.26 -4.03 11.31
CA GLU A 220 -14.55 -4.78 10.09
C GLU A 220 -13.32 -4.95 9.19
N LEU A 221 -12.45 -3.94 9.11
CA LEU A 221 -11.18 -4.02 8.39
C LEU A 221 -10.17 -4.96 9.09
N LEU A 222 -10.12 -4.93 10.43
CA LEU A 222 -9.31 -5.86 11.21
C LEU A 222 -9.70 -7.32 10.99
N LYS A 223 -11.00 -7.63 10.83
CA LYS A 223 -11.43 -8.99 10.45
C LYS A 223 -10.86 -9.45 9.11
N ALA A 224 -10.83 -8.58 8.11
CA ALA A 224 -10.25 -8.89 6.80
C ALA A 224 -8.74 -9.13 6.90
N LEU A 225 -8.03 -8.27 7.66
CA LEU A 225 -6.59 -8.38 7.86
C LEU A 225 -6.21 -9.63 8.66
N ASP A 226 -6.89 -9.89 9.77
CA ASP A 226 -6.66 -11.10 10.57
C ASP A 226 -6.89 -12.36 9.73
N TYR A 227 -7.96 -12.38 8.94
CA TYR A 227 -8.23 -13.50 8.06
C TYR A 227 -7.10 -13.69 7.04
N CYS A 228 -6.71 -12.66 6.28
CA CYS A 228 -5.67 -12.83 5.25
C CYS A 228 -4.30 -13.16 5.86
N HIS A 229 -3.97 -12.59 7.02
CA HIS A 229 -2.77 -12.93 7.78
C HIS A 229 -2.79 -14.39 8.24
N SER A 230 -3.94 -14.89 8.72
CA SER A 230 -4.12 -16.30 9.09
C SER A 230 -4.00 -17.27 7.91
N GLN A 231 -4.23 -16.77 6.70
CA GLN A 231 -4.01 -17.47 5.42
C GLN A 231 -2.58 -17.27 4.88
N GLY A 232 -1.68 -16.69 5.67
CA GLY A 232 -0.28 -16.50 5.30
C GLY A 232 -0.07 -15.41 4.25
N ILE A 233 -0.99 -14.45 4.10
CA ILE A 233 -0.95 -13.43 3.05
C ILE A 233 -0.86 -12.03 3.69
N MET A 234 0.05 -11.19 3.19
CA MET A 234 0.14 -9.76 3.50
C MET A 234 -0.51 -8.95 2.38
N HIS A 235 -1.30 -7.92 2.70
CA HIS A 235 -1.93 -7.07 1.68
C HIS A 235 -0.95 -6.06 1.06
N ARG A 236 -0.11 -5.41 1.89
CA ARG A 236 0.95 -4.46 1.52
C ARG A 236 0.53 -3.17 0.80
N ASP A 237 -0.75 -2.81 0.85
CA ASP A 237 -1.27 -1.54 0.30
C ASP A 237 -2.61 -1.15 0.96
N VAL A 238 -2.73 -1.37 2.26
CA VAL A 238 -3.89 -0.92 3.05
C VAL A 238 -3.89 0.60 3.07
N LYS A 239 -5.00 1.21 2.62
CA LYS A 239 -5.21 2.66 2.54
C LYS A 239 -6.70 2.93 2.28
N PRO A 240 -7.21 4.16 2.50
CA PRO A 240 -8.64 4.45 2.34
C PRO A 240 -9.19 4.14 0.95
N HIS A 241 -8.39 4.33 -0.10
CA HIS A 241 -8.78 4.05 -1.48
C HIS A 241 -9.02 2.56 -1.77
N ASN A 242 -8.47 1.67 -0.93
CA ASN A 242 -8.61 0.22 -1.09
C ASN A 242 -9.62 -0.36 -0.09
N VAL A 243 -10.38 0.48 0.62
CA VAL A 243 -11.41 0.07 1.57
C VAL A 243 -12.74 0.61 1.06
N MET A 244 -13.54 -0.28 0.47
CA MET A 244 -14.85 0.06 -0.05
C MET A 244 -15.88 -0.02 1.06
N ILE A 245 -16.69 1.03 1.25
CA ILE A 245 -17.71 1.10 2.30
C ILE A 245 -19.06 1.44 1.68
N ASP A 246 -20.00 0.52 1.86
CA ASP A 246 -21.44 0.78 1.72
C ASP A 246 -21.96 1.16 3.11
N HIS A 247 -22.09 2.47 3.34
CA HIS A 247 -22.43 3.00 4.66
C HIS A 247 -23.89 2.71 5.05
N GLU A 248 -24.79 2.69 4.06
CA GLU A 248 -26.22 2.41 4.27
C GLU A 248 -26.42 0.97 4.75
N GLN A 249 -25.71 0.01 4.14
CA GLN A 249 -25.76 -1.40 4.54
C GLN A 249 -24.76 -1.78 5.64
N ARG A 250 -23.91 -0.84 6.08
CA ARG A 250 -22.78 -1.06 6.98
C ARG A 250 -21.83 -2.18 6.53
N LYS A 251 -21.56 -2.27 5.22
CA LYS A 251 -20.68 -3.31 4.66
C LYS A 251 -19.32 -2.72 4.27
N LEU A 252 -18.27 -3.49 4.54
CA LEU A 252 -16.90 -3.17 4.17
C LEU A 252 -16.31 -4.26 3.26
N ARG A 253 -15.52 -3.86 2.27
CA ARG A 253 -14.68 -4.75 1.46
C ARG A 253 -13.27 -4.19 1.31
N LEU A 254 -12.27 -4.99 1.65
CA LEU A 254 -10.87 -4.76 1.31
C LEU A 254 -10.62 -5.23 -0.12
N ILE A 255 -10.12 -4.32 -0.96
CA ILE A 255 -9.93 -4.53 -2.40
C ILE A 255 -8.46 -4.34 -2.81
N ASP A 256 -8.17 -4.62 -4.09
CA ASP A 256 -6.87 -4.42 -4.75
C ASP A 256 -5.70 -5.20 -4.12
N TRP A 257 -5.73 -6.51 -4.35
CA TRP A 257 -4.72 -7.47 -3.89
C TRP A 257 -3.49 -7.56 -4.83
N GLY A 258 -3.33 -6.65 -5.79
CA GLY A 258 -2.25 -6.70 -6.78
C GLY A 258 -0.83 -6.53 -6.22
N LEU A 259 -0.72 -5.91 -5.03
CA LEU A 259 0.54 -5.79 -4.28
C LEU A 259 0.69 -6.82 -3.16
N ALA A 260 -0.32 -7.63 -2.88
CA ALA A 260 -0.29 -8.64 -1.84
C ALA A 260 0.79 -9.72 -2.12
N GLU A 261 1.17 -10.48 -1.08
CA GLU A 261 2.19 -11.52 -1.17
C GLU A 261 2.02 -12.60 -0.09
N PHE A 262 2.48 -13.81 -0.40
CA PHE A 262 2.61 -14.88 0.57
C PHE A 262 3.81 -14.63 1.49
N TYR A 263 3.57 -14.71 2.79
CA TYR A 263 4.61 -14.63 3.81
C TYR A 263 5.36 -15.95 3.97
N HIS A 264 6.68 -15.89 4.02
CA HIS A 264 7.59 -17.00 4.26
C HIS A 264 8.70 -16.51 5.19
N PRO A 265 8.96 -17.20 6.31
CA PRO A 265 9.98 -16.78 7.27
C PRO A 265 11.36 -16.63 6.63
N GLY A 266 12.05 -15.53 6.93
CA GLY A 266 13.39 -15.25 6.41
C GLY A 266 13.44 -14.83 4.93
N THR A 267 12.29 -14.65 4.28
CA THR A 267 12.24 -14.14 2.90
C THR A 267 12.40 -12.63 2.87
N GLU A 268 13.26 -12.13 1.99
CA GLU A 268 13.39 -10.71 1.69
C GLU A 268 12.35 -10.26 0.67
N TYR A 269 11.54 -9.27 1.04
CA TYR A 269 10.49 -8.70 0.23
C TYR A 269 10.86 -7.32 -0.32
N ASN A 270 10.37 -7.02 -1.53
CA ASN A 270 10.55 -5.71 -2.13
C ASN A 270 9.88 -4.61 -1.30
N VAL A 271 10.64 -3.57 -0.93
CA VAL A 271 10.14 -2.44 -0.12
C VAL A 271 9.39 -1.36 -0.91
N ARG A 272 9.42 -1.44 -2.25
CA ARG A 272 8.72 -0.52 -3.17
C ARG A 272 7.23 -0.87 -3.34
N VAL A 273 6.57 -1.19 -2.23
CA VAL A 273 5.13 -1.48 -2.09
C VAL A 273 4.45 -0.41 -1.25
N ALA A 274 3.12 -0.44 -1.11
CA ALA A 274 2.32 0.57 -0.43
C ALA A 274 2.41 2.00 -1.02
N SER A 275 1.36 2.78 -0.75
CA SER A 275 1.30 4.21 -1.05
C SER A 275 2.04 5.03 0.02
N ARG A 276 2.74 6.10 -0.38
CA ARG A 276 3.74 6.82 0.46
C ARG A 276 3.30 7.06 1.91
N TYR A 277 2.11 7.63 2.10
CA TYR A 277 1.63 8.06 3.42
C TYR A 277 1.33 6.89 4.38
N PHE A 278 1.21 5.68 3.85
CA PHE A 278 0.88 4.45 4.58
C PHE A 278 2.07 3.49 4.68
N LYS A 279 3.25 3.88 4.17
CA LYS A 279 4.47 3.05 4.26
C LYS A 279 4.92 2.92 5.70
N GLY A 280 5.11 1.67 6.15
CA GLY A 280 5.82 1.32 7.37
C GLY A 280 7.26 1.84 7.36
N PRO A 281 7.84 2.22 8.51
CA PRO A 281 9.23 2.63 8.60
C PRO A 281 10.20 1.62 7.98
N GLU A 282 9.93 0.32 8.11
CA GLU A 282 10.67 -0.78 7.51
C GLU A 282 10.83 -0.63 5.99
N LEU A 283 9.80 -0.14 5.29
CA LEU A 283 9.87 0.14 3.84
C LEU A 283 10.71 1.38 3.54
N LEU A 284 10.74 2.35 4.45
CA LEU A 284 11.45 3.62 4.29
C LEU A 284 12.94 3.51 4.61
N VAL A 285 13.34 2.48 5.37
CA VAL A 285 14.74 2.21 5.77
C VAL A 285 15.32 0.95 5.12
N ASP A 286 14.62 0.42 4.10
CA ASP A 286 15.03 -0.75 3.30
C ASP A 286 15.22 -2.04 4.12
N LEU A 287 14.38 -2.26 5.13
CA LEU A 287 14.35 -3.50 5.90
C LEU A 287 13.42 -4.51 5.20
N GLN A 288 14.00 -5.50 4.53
CA GLN A 288 13.28 -6.35 3.56
C GLN A 288 12.62 -7.59 4.17
N ASP A 289 13.05 -8.04 5.35
CA ASP A 289 12.51 -9.20 6.07
C ASP A 289 11.25 -8.86 6.88
N TYR A 290 10.39 -7.97 6.36
CA TYR A 290 9.16 -7.55 7.00
C TYR A 290 8.04 -8.61 6.91
N ASP A 291 6.97 -8.42 7.68
CA ASP A 291 5.86 -9.36 7.76
C ASP A 291 4.49 -8.65 7.82
N TYR A 292 3.45 -9.37 8.26
CA TYR A 292 2.07 -8.90 8.39
C TYR A 292 1.89 -7.59 9.16
N SER A 293 2.82 -7.26 10.07
CA SER A 293 2.78 -6.04 10.86
C SER A 293 2.79 -4.76 10.01
N LEU A 294 3.30 -4.83 8.77
CA LEU A 294 3.27 -3.74 7.80
C LEU A 294 1.83 -3.25 7.55
N ASP A 295 0.88 -4.17 7.41
CA ASP A 295 -0.53 -3.81 7.18
C ASP A 295 -1.14 -3.12 8.40
N LEU A 296 -0.69 -3.47 9.61
CA LEU A 296 -1.13 -2.84 10.86
C LEU A 296 -0.59 -1.41 11.00
N TRP A 297 0.63 -1.14 10.52
CA TRP A 297 1.12 0.24 10.43
C TRP A 297 0.25 1.07 9.49
N SER A 298 -0.04 0.55 8.30
CA SER A 298 -0.89 1.22 7.33
C SER A 298 -2.31 1.47 7.88
N LEU A 299 -2.89 0.50 8.59
CA LEU A 299 -4.15 0.66 9.33
C LEU A 299 -4.07 1.78 10.38
N GLY A 300 -2.98 1.82 11.16
CA GLY A 300 -2.76 2.87 12.16
C GLY A 300 -2.71 4.27 11.54
N CYS A 301 -2.06 4.42 10.38
CA CYS A 301 -2.07 5.68 9.63
C CYS A 301 -3.49 6.09 9.20
N MET A 302 -4.31 5.15 8.71
CA MET A 302 -5.71 5.41 8.36
C MET A 302 -6.52 5.83 9.58
N PHE A 303 -6.39 5.07 10.67
CA PHE A 303 -7.14 5.32 11.89
C PHE A 303 -6.80 6.70 12.48
N ALA A 304 -5.52 7.03 12.58
CA ALA A 304 -5.05 8.36 12.98
C ALA A 304 -5.63 9.46 12.07
N GLY A 305 -5.67 9.23 10.76
CA GLY A 305 -6.28 10.17 9.80
C GLY A 305 -7.76 10.44 10.09
N MET A 306 -8.52 9.40 10.43
CA MET A 306 -9.94 9.49 10.80
C MET A 306 -10.15 10.23 12.14
N ILE A 307 -9.46 9.81 13.22
CA ILE A 307 -9.71 10.36 14.56
C ILE A 307 -9.23 11.80 14.72
N PHE A 308 -8.09 12.15 14.11
CA PHE A 308 -7.54 13.51 14.16
C PHE A 308 -8.06 14.38 13.02
N ARG A 309 -8.95 13.85 12.17
CA ARG A 309 -9.50 14.53 10.99
C ARG A 309 -8.41 15.18 10.13
N LYS A 310 -7.32 14.43 9.91
CA LYS A 310 -6.12 14.89 9.23
C LYS A 310 -5.66 13.84 8.22
N GLU A 311 -6.09 14.01 6.98
CA GLU A 311 -5.83 13.05 5.90
C GLU A 311 -4.91 13.65 4.82
N PRO A 312 -3.70 13.09 4.58
CA PRO A 312 -3.07 12.00 5.32
C PRO A 312 -2.46 12.47 6.66
N PHE A 313 -2.37 11.55 7.63
CA PHE A 313 -1.82 11.88 8.95
C PHE A 313 -0.33 12.26 8.91
N PHE A 314 0.46 11.45 8.22
CA PHE A 314 1.86 11.71 7.91
C PHE A 314 2.01 12.15 6.46
N TYR A 315 2.21 13.45 6.26
CA TYR A 315 2.28 14.07 4.94
C TYR A 315 3.72 14.40 4.55
N GLY A 316 4.44 13.41 4.01
CA GLY A 316 5.80 13.57 3.47
C GLY A 316 5.81 13.86 1.97
N HIS A 317 6.65 14.79 1.53
CA HIS A 317 6.76 15.15 0.10
C HIS A 317 7.38 14.02 -0.75
N ASP A 318 8.26 13.23 -0.16
CA ASP A 318 8.89 12.04 -0.73
C ASP A 318 9.06 10.96 0.36
N ASN A 319 9.67 9.82 0.03
CA ASN A 319 9.87 8.74 1.01
C ASN A 319 10.81 9.14 2.16
N TYR A 320 11.76 10.03 1.91
CA TYR A 320 12.68 10.49 2.94
C TYR A 320 11.97 11.45 3.91
N ASP A 321 11.28 12.45 3.38
CA ASP A 321 10.50 13.37 4.19
C ASP A 321 9.39 12.63 4.95
N GLN A 322 8.80 11.58 4.37
CA GLN A 322 7.85 10.70 5.07
C GLN A 322 8.45 10.13 6.37
N LEU A 323 9.67 9.60 6.31
CA LEU A 323 10.38 9.10 7.50
C LEU A 323 10.63 10.22 8.52
N VAL A 324 10.97 11.42 8.06
CA VAL A 324 11.15 12.60 8.92
C VAL A 324 9.84 12.99 9.62
N LYS A 325 8.69 12.98 8.92
CA LYS A 325 7.38 13.26 9.55
C LYS A 325 7.04 12.25 10.64
N ILE A 326 7.30 10.96 10.37
CA ILE A 326 7.10 9.88 11.34
C ILE A 326 8.00 10.09 12.56
N ALA A 327 9.30 10.30 12.35
CA ALA A 327 10.28 10.49 13.42
C ALA A 327 9.98 11.70 14.31
N LYS A 328 9.53 12.83 13.72
CA LYS A 328 9.13 14.03 14.45
C LYS A 328 7.97 13.74 15.41
N TYR A 329 6.96 13.00 14.94
CA TYR A 329 5.81 12.65 15.77
C TYR A 329 6.16 11.65 16.87
N MET A 330 6.88 10.57 16.53
CA MET A 330 7.31 9.55 17.50
C MET A 330 8.21 10.13 18.61
N ARG A 331 8.96 11.20 18.33
CA ARG A 331 9.75 11.93 19.33
C ARG A 331 8.89 12.69 20.32
N GLN A 332 7.78 13.26 19.87
CA GLN A 332 6.90 14.12 20.67
C GLN A 332 5.82 13.31 21.41
N SER A 333 5.46 12.15 20.88
CA SER A 333 4.36 11.32 21.37
C SER A 333 4.82 9.88 21.52
N MET A 334 5.54 9.57 22.61
CA MET A 334 6.09 8.23 22.88
C MET A 334 5.00 7.15 23.07
N TYR A 335 3.72 7.54 23.15
CA TYR A 335 2.62 6.67 23.56
C TYR A 335 1.55 6.40 22.49
N ILE A 336 1.55 7.11 21.36
CA ILE A 336 0.42 7.04 20.42
C ILE A 336 0.50 5.84 19.47
N PHE A 337 1.65 5.20 19.27
CA PHE A 337 1.78 4.00 18.42
C PHE A 337 1.97 2.70 19.20
N ASP A 338 1.70 2.71 20.51
CA ASP A 338 1.55 1.48 21.24
C ASP A 338 0.18 0.87 20.90
N LEU A 339 0.15 -0.26 20.19
CA LEU A 339 -1.11 -0.91 19.78
C LEU A 339 -2.00 -1.27 20.99
N THR A 340 -1.43 -1.39 22.19
CA THR A 340 -2.17 -1.48 23.45
C THR A 340 -3.00 -0.22 23.74
N VAL A 341 -2.47 0.98 23.50
CA VAL A 341 -3.21 2.25 23.65
C VAL A 341 -4.31 2.38 22.58
N TRP A 342 -4.06 1.90 21.37
CA TRP A 342 -5.10 1.82 20.33
C TRP A 342 -6.21 0.83 20.67
N PHE A 343 -5.86 -0.31 21.27
CA PHE A 343 -6.83 -1.30 21.76
C PHE A 343 -7.66 -0.73 22.90
N ASP A 344 -7.02 -0.03 23.85
CA ASP A 344 -7.71 0.67 24.93
C ASP A 344 -8.62 1.77 24.39
N LEU A 345 -8.20 2.59 23.41
CA LEU A 345 -9.06 3.60 22.76
C LEU A 345 -10.29 2.98 22.09
N ILE A 346 -10.14 1.84 21.41
CA ILE A 346 -11.25 1.13 20.75
C ILE A 346 -12.17 0.45 21.78
N TRP A 347 -11.64 -0.10 22.88
CA TRP A 347 -12.36 -1.00 23.79
C TRP A 347 -12.81 -0.36 25.13
N THR A 348 -12.07 0.59 25.70
CA THR A 348 -12.42 1.24 27.00
C THR A 348 -13.63 2.17 26.93
N GLY A 349 -14.14 2.49 25.73
CA GLY A 349 -15.42 3.19 25.55
C GLY A 349 -16.66 2.32 25.79
N SER A 350 -16.49 1.00 25.94
CA SER A 350 -17.59 0.03 26.12
C SER A 350 -18.08 -0.10 27.57
N GLU A 351 -17.37 0.43 28.56
CA GLU A 351 -17.72 0.28 29.99
C GLU A 351 -18.32 1.56 30.61
N LYS A 352 -18.55 2.60 29.80
CA LYS A 352 -19.15 3.87 30.26
C LYS A 352 -20.33 4.32 29.39
N SER A 353 -21.26 3.41 29.13
CA SER A 353 -22.60 3.73 28.60
C SER A 353 -23.66 2.99 29.39
#